data_AF-A0A4W5K4C3-F1
#
_entry.id   AF-A0A4W5K4C3-F1
#
_cell.length_a   1.000
_cell.length_b   1.000
_cell.length_c   1.000
_cell.angle_alpha   90.00
_cell.angle_beta   90.00
_cell.angle_gamma   90.00
#
_symmetry.space_group_name_H-M   'P 1'
#
loop_
_entity.id
_entity.type
_entity.pdbx_description
1 polymer ?
#
loop_
_entity_poly.entity_id
_entity_poly.type
_entity_poly.pdbx_seq_one_letter_code
_entity_poly.pdbx_strand_id
1 'polypeptide(L)'
;MLQSLGRPEVHMALEVVIVSGSGQEHAGCLLLTGEVLFVVSLSEDTQQQAFPITEVACQQDPHHLGALTLTLQQQRLTNDVEGDSGRERLSEQQYGRLVDYVTRASGFLSPSASSLQQAPPIAPAEPPPAVTKTYRYLVNPAHAAVFVSKFTMVKNKALRIGFH
;
A
#
# COMPACT_ATOMS: atom_id res chain seq x y z
N MET A 1 -18.81 6.37 -13.31
CA MET A 1 -18.45 4.96 -13.56
C MET A 1 -18.37 4.20 -12.22
N LEU A 2 -19.51 3.82 -11.62
CA LEU A 2 -19.57 3.09 -10.32
C LEU A 2 -20.32 1.74 -10.41
N GLN A 3 -20.62 1.25 -11.62
CA GLN A 3 -21.56 0.14 -11.82
C GLN A 3 -20.93 -1.26 -11.97
N SER A 4 -19.62 -1.44 -11.76
CA SER A 4 -18.93 -2.72 -12.09
C SER A 4 -18.11 -3.36 -10.97
N LEU A 5 -18.31 -2.99 -9.71
CA LEU A 5 -17.84 -3.80 -8.59
C LEU A 5 -19.08 -4.47 -8.00
N GLY A 6 -19.19 -5.80 -8.14
CA GLY A 6 -20.26 -6.57 -7.51
C GLY A 6 -20.39 -6.11 -6.06
N ARG A 7 -21.58 -5.63 -5.66
CA ARG A 7 -21.78 -4.83 -4.43
C ARG A 7 -20.96 -5.38 -3.28
N PRO A 8 -19.81 -4.77 -2.93
CA PRO A 8 -19.04 -5.20 -1.78
C PRO A 8 -19.94 -5.04 -0.57
N GLU A 9 -20.07 -6.07 0.26
CA GLU A 9 -20.81 -5.96 1.50
C GLU A 9 -20.10 -4.94 2.39
N VAL A 10 -20.73 -3.78 2.61
CA VAL A 10 -20.21 -2.75 3.51
C VAL A 10 -20.54 -3.17 4.92
N HIS A 11 -19.51 -3.48 5.71
CA HIS A 11 -19.63 -3.89 7.10
C HIS A 11 -19.86 -2.70 8.04
N MET A 12 -19.34 -1.52 7.70
CA MET A 12 -19.52 -0.27 8.43
C MET A 12 -19.17 0.92 7.54
N ALA A 13 -19.90 2.02 7.70
CA ALA A 13 -19.54 3.34 7.18
C ALA A 13 -19.33 4.28 8.35
N LEU A 14 -18.23 5.04 8.35
CA LEU A 14 -17.90 5.98 9.40
C LEU A 14 -17.64 7.35 8.79
N GLU A 15 -18.51 8.32 9.10
CA GLU A 15 -18.26 9.71 8.79
C GLU A 15 -17.05 10.23 9.57
N VAL A 16 -16.16 10.90 8.86
CA VAL A 16 -14.89 11.42 9.39
C VAL A 16 -14.60 12.79 8.81
N VAL A 17 -13.70 13.51 9.47
CA VAL A 17 -12.99 14.63 8.87
C VAL A 17 -11.59 14.14 8.50
N ILE A 18 -11.27 14.20 7.22
CA ILE A 18 -9.95 13.84 6.72
C ILE A 18 -9.02 15.04 6.95
N VAL A 19 -7.86 14.80 7.57
CA VAL A 19 -6.84 15.82 7.81
C VAL A 19 -5.69 15.60 6.82
N SER A 20 -5.50 16.53 5.89
CA SER A 20 -4.42 16.46 4.91
C SER A 20 -3.04 16.69 5.57
N GLY A 21 -1.96 16.41 4.84
CA GLY A 21 -0.60 16.75 5.29
C GLY A 21 -0.35 18.25 5.49
N SER A 22 -1.17 19.11 4.87
CA SER A 22 -1.16 20.56 5.09
C SER A 22 -2.05 21.04 6.24
N GLY A 23 -2.71 20.10 6.95
CA GLY A 23 -3.64 20.41 8.04
C GLY A 23 -5.03 20.86 7.57
N GLN A 24 -5.33 20.74 6.28
CA GLN A 24 -6.65 21.07 5.75
C GLN A 24 -7.64 19.97 6.09
N GLU A 25 -8.83 20.38 6.50
CA GLU A 25 -9.91 19.51 6.94
C GLU A 25 -10.99 19.41 5.86
N HIS A 26 -11.41 18.20 5.55
CA HIS A 26 -12.46 17.94 4.56
C HIS A 26 -13.35 16.79 5.02
N ALA A 27 -14.65 16.91 4.75
CA ALA A 27 -15.62 15.89 5.11
C ALA A 27 -15.37 14.63 4.29
N GLY A 28 -15.35 13.48 4.97
CA GLY A 28 -15.07 12.19 4.36
C GLY A 28 -15.85 11.06 5.01
N CYS A 29 -15.70 9.87 4.44
CA CYS A 29 -16.27 8.64 4.95
C CYS A 29 -15.30 7.48 4.77
N LEU A 30 -15.14 6.68 5.84
CA LEU A 30 -14.43 5.42 5.80
C LEU A 30 -15.44 4.29 5.58
N LEU A 31 -15.31 3.56 4.46
CA LEU A 31 -16.16 2.42 4.14
C LEU A 31 -15.38 1.12 4.37
N LEU A 32 -15.73 0.40 5.43
CA LEU A 32 -15.14 -0.88 5.78
C LEU A 32 -15.87 -2.00 5.05
N THR A 33 -15.17 -2.71 4.17
CA THR A 33 -15.65 -3.94 3.52
C THR A 33 -14.82 -5.15 3.98
N GLY A 34 -15.16 -6.35 3.51
CA GLY A 34 -14.48 -7.58 3.93
C GLY A 34 -12.98 -7.64 3.59
N GLU A 35 -12.55 -6.95 2.53
CA GLU A 35 -11.17 -7.03 2.01
C GLU A 35 -10.50 -5.66 1.92
N VAL A 36 -11.29 -4.59 1.74
CA VAL A 36 -10.78 -3.25 1.43
C VAL A 36 -11.42 -2.21 2.35
N LEU A 37 -10.59 -1.28 2.85
CA LEU A 37 -11.03 -0.03 3.48
C LEU A 37 -10.97 1.09 2.46
N PHE A 38 -12.11 1.68 2.11
CA PHE A 38 -12.17 2.82 1.20
C PHE A 38 -12.21 4.13 1.98
N VAL A 39 -11.48 5.12 1.46
CA VAL A 39 -11.56 6.52 1.90
C VAL A 39 -12.29 7.29 0.81
N VAL A 40 -13.44 7.83 1.17
CA VAL A 40 -14.29 8.62 0.27
C VAL A 40 -14.29 10.06 0.73
N SER A 41 -14.03 10.99 -0.19
CA SER A 41 -14.19 12.42 0.03
C SER A 41 -15.64 12.79 -0.26
N LEU A 42 -16.33 13.33 0.75
CA LEU A 42 -17.70 13.79 0.58
C LEU A 42 -17.75 15.14 -0.15
N SER A 43 -16.70 15.96 -0.01
CA SER A 43 -16.60 17.24 -0.72
C SER A 43 -16.34 17.07 -2.22
N GLU A 44 -15.59 16.03 -2.60
CA GLU A 44 -15.21 15.78 -4.00
C GLU A 44 -16.08 14.71 -4.67
N ASP A 45 -17.00 14.07 -3.93
CA ASP A 45 -17.83 12.95 -4.36
C ASP A 45 -17.03 11.83 -5.07
N THR A 46 -15.85 11.54 -4.54
CA THR A 46 -14.91 10.58 -5.14
C THR A 46 -14.26 9.68 -4.10
N GLN A 47 -13.92 8.48 -4.53
CA GLN A 47 -13.04 7.59 -3.78
C GLN A 47 -11.60 8.12 -3.91
N GLN A 48 -11.02 8.58 -2.80
CA GLN A 48 -9.65 9.08 -2.77
C GLN A 48 -8.64 7.94 -2.62
N GLN A 49 -8.94 6.93 -1.81
CA GLN A 49 -8.02 5.84 -1.51
C GLN A 49 -8.77 4.52 -1.27
N ALA A 50 -8.06 3.42 -1.50
CA ALA A 50 -8.51 2.07 -1.18
C ALA A 50 -7.32 1.31 -0.61
N PHE A 51 -7.47 0.76 0.59
CA PHE A 51 -6.41 0.03 1.26
C PHE A 51 -6.82 -1.42 1.53
N PRO A 52 -5.95 -2.41 1.26
CA PRO A 52 -6.17 -3.77 1.71
C PRO A 52 -6.25 -3.81 3.24
N ILE A 53 -7.30 -4.44 3.79
CA ILE A 53 -7.50 -4.53 5.23
C ILE A 53 -6.33 -5.22 5.94
N THR A 54 -5.71 -6.20 5.26
CA THR A 54 -4.56 -6.94 5.76
C THR A 54 -3.32 -6.06 5.96
N GLU A 55 -3.16 -5.01 5.15
CA GLU A 55 -2.01 -4.11 5.12
C GLU A 55 -2.20 -2.84 5.94
N VAL A 56 -3.39 -2.61 6.52
CA VAL A 56 -3.66 -1.40 7.32
C VAL A 56 -3.77 -1.72 8.78
N ALA A 57 -3.13 -0.92 9.62
CA ALA A 57 -3.43 -0.85 11.04
C ALA A 57 -4.36 0.35 11.29
N CYS A 58 -5.45 0.11 12.02
CA CYS A 58 -6.37 1.16 12.46
C CYS A 58 -6.29 1.25 13.98
N GLN A 59 -6.01 2.44 14.51
CA GLN A 59 -5.90 2.70 15.95
C GLN A 59 -6.58 4.00 16.30
N GLN A 60 -7.19 4.04 17.48
CA GLN A 60 -7.65 5.27 18.10
C GLN A 60 -6.48 5.91 18.86
N ASP A 61 -6.32 7.22 18.74
CA ASP A 61 -5.30 7.96 19.47
C ASP A 61 -5.63 7.93 20.99
N PRO A 62 -4.74 7.41 21.85
CA PRO A 62 -5.00 7.32 23.29
C PRO A 62 -5.07 8.69 23.98
N HIS A 63 -4.43 9.72 23.41
CA HIS A 63 -4.47 11.09 23.92
C HIS A 63 -5.63 11.89 23.31
N HIS A 64 -6.11 11.50 22.13
CA HIS A 64 -7.22 12.13 21.43
C HIS A 64 -8.28 11.11 20.99
N LEU A 65 -9.25 10.84 21.87
CA LEU A 65 -10.33 9.88 21.60
C LEU A 65 -11.15 10.20 20.34
N GLY A 66 -11.15 11.45 19.88
CA GLY A 66 -11.80 11.87 18.63
C GLY A 66 -10.92 11.72 17.37
N ALA A 67 -9.77 11.04 17.46
CA ALA A 67 -8.86 10.85 16.33
C ALA A 67 -8.59 9.36 16.06
N LEU A 68 -8.63 9.00 14.78
CA LEU A 68 -8.22 7.72 14.26
C LEU A 68 -6.97 7.87 13.41
N THR A 69 -6.08 6.90 13.53
CA THR A 69 -4.86 6.79 12.75
C THR A 69 -4.93 5.52 11.93
N LEU A 70 -4.78 5.67 10.60
CA LEU A 70 -4.56 4.55 9.69
C LEU A 70 -3.09 4.51 9.29
N THR A 71 -2.43 3.40 9.59
CA THR A 71 -1.02 3.18 9.24
C THR A 71 -0.96 2.10 8.20
N LEU A 72 -0.52 2.45 6.99
CA LEU A 72 -0.28 1.52 5.90
C LEU A 72 1.06 0.81 6.14
N GLN A 73 0.97 -0.49 6.37
CA GLN A 73 2.07 -1.43 6.57
C GLN A 73 2.25 -2.22 5.27
N GLN A 74 2.83 -1.58 4.25
CA GLN A 74 3.23 -2.30 3.04
C GLN A 74 4.33 -3.29 3.42
N GLN A 75 3.97 -4.56 3.58
CA GLN A 75 4.95 -5.64 3.60
C GLN A 75 5.68 -5.59 2.27
N ARG A 76 7.02 -5.48 2.33
CA ARG A 76 7.80 -5.84 1.17
C ARG A 76 7.46 -7.28 0.85
N LEU A 77 7.00 -7.52 -0.38
CA LEU A 77 7.27 -8.80 -1.01
C LEU A 77 8.80 -8.87 -1.06
N THR A 78 9.40 -9.47 -0.04
CA THR A 78 10.73 -10.03 -0.20
C THR A 78 10.58 -11.00 -1.36
N ASN A 79 11.13 -10.67 -2.52
CA ASN A 79 11.41 -11.65 -3.57
C ASN A 79 12.46 -12.68 -3.09
N ASP A 80 12.43 -13.07 -1.80
CA ASP A 80 13.24 -14.12 -1.19
C ASP A 80 12.51 -15.47 -1.19
N VAL A 81 11.35 -15.57 -1.88
CA VAL A 81 10.80 -16.85 -2.35
C VAL A 81 11.09 -17.02 -3.84
N GLU A 82 12.30 -16.66 -4.28
CA GLU A 82 12.96 -17.34 -5.41
C GLU A 82 14.01 -18.33 -4.88
N GLY A 83 13.72 -18.97 -3.75
CA GLY A 83 14.47 -20.12 -3.26
C GLY A 83 14.13 -21.43 -3.99
N ASP A 84 12.98 -21.54 -4.67
CA ASP A 84 12.63 -22.80 -5.37
C ASP A 84 11.50 -22.71 -6.43
N SER A 85 10.79 -21.59 -6.60
CA SER A 85 9.82 -21.48 -7.72
C SER A 85 10.52 -21.03 -8.99
N GLY A 86 11.22 -21.97 -9.62
CA GLY A 86 11.67 -21.93 -11.02
C GLY A 86 12.00 -20.54 -11.54
N ARG A 87 13.23 -20.07 -11.32
CA ARG A 87 13.88 -19.21 -12.32
C ARG A 87 13.66 -19.92 -13.64
N GLU A 88 12.74 -19.43 -14.47
CA GLU A 88 12.58 -19.91 -15.83
C GLU A 88 13.95 -19.72 -16.46
N ARG A 89 14.71 -20.81 -16.55
CA ARG A 89 16.03 -20.82 -17.14
C ARG A 89 15.78 -20.40 -18.57
N LEU A 90 16.00 -19.11 -18.85
CA LEU A 90 15.76 -18.53 -20.16
C LEU A 90 16.45 -19.45 -21.17
N SER A 91 15.69 -19.87 -22.17
CA SER A 91 16.29 -20.53 -23.32
C SER A 91 17.42 -19.66 -23.86
N GLU A 92 18.45 -20.27 -24.44
CA GLU A 92 19.62 -19.55 -24.95
C GLU A 92 19.23 -18.43 -25.94
N GLN A 93 18.15 -18.65 -26.70
CA GLN A 93 17.57 -17.65 -27.60
C GLN A 93 16.95 -16.45 -26.87
N GLN A 94 16.28 -16.66 -25.73
CA GLN A 94 15.70 -15.57 -24.93
C GLN A 94 16.80 -14.75 -24.25
N TYR A 95 17.86 -15.41 -23.79
CA TYR A 95 19.03 -14.72 -23.24
C TYR A 95 19.72 -13.85 -24.30
N GLY A 96 19.95 -14.39 -25.50
CA GLY A 96 20.52 -13.63 -26.62
C GLY A 96 19.69 -12.38 -26.97
N ARG A 97 18.35 -12.52 -27.03
CA ARG A 97 17.44 -11.39 -27.28
C ARG A 97 17.52 -10.32 -26.19
N LEU A 98 17.63 -10.74 -24.93
CA LEU A 98 17.74 -9.82 -23.79
C LEU A 98 19.05 -9.02 -23.87
N VAL A 99 20.17 -9.70 -24.13
CA VAL A 99 21.49 -9.08 -24.27
C VAL A 99 21.50 -8.09 -25.43
N ASP A 100 20.96 -8.48 -26.59
CA ASP A 100 20.87 -7.63 -27.76
C ASP A 100 20.00 -6.38 -27.54
N TYR A 101 18.91 -6.54 -26.78
CA TYR A 101 18.02 -5.44 -26.45
C TYR A 101 18.71 -4.44 -25.51
N VAL A 102 19.32 -4.92 -24.43
CA VAL A 102 20.07 -4.08 -23.49
C VAL A 102 21.21 -3.37 -24.21
N THR A 103 22.00 -4.09 -25.01
CA THR A 103 23.12 -3.51 -25.77
C THR A 103 22.66 -2.40 -26.72
N ARG A 104 21.53 -2.58 -27.42
CA ARG A 104 20.95 -1.53 -28.28
C ARG A 104 20.38 -0.37 -27.48
N ALA A 105 19.68 -0.63 -26.38
CA ALA A 105 19.06 0.38 -25.54
C ALA A 105 20.09 1.24 -24.79
N SER A 106 21.24 0.66 -24.44
CA SER A 106 22.35 1.37 -23.79
C SER A 106 23.18 2.24 -24.75
N GLY A 107 22.96 2.15 -26.07
CA GLY A 107 23.69 2.89 -27.10
C GLY A 107 23.44 4.41 -27.14
N PHE A 108 22.60 4.96 -26.26
CA PHE A 108 22.37 6.41 -26.16
C PHE A 108 23.23 7.12 -25.10
N LEU A 109 24.15 6.42 -24.43
CA LEU A 109 25.17 7.05 -23.61
C LEU A 109 26.40 7.37 -24.49
N SER A 110 26.55 8.65 -24.83
CA SER A 110 27.68 9.18 -25.59
C SER A 110 29.03 8.70 -25.03
N PRO A 111 29.94 8.14 -25.86
CA PRO A 111 31.26 7.72 -25.41
C PRO A 111 32.17 8.94 -25.26
N SER A 112 32.25 9.51 -24.07
CA SER A 112 33.41 10.33 -23.69
C SER A 112 34.55 9.36 -23.33
N ALA A 113 35.56 9.28 -24.20
CA ALA A 113 36.72 8.41 -24.05
C ALA A 113 37.68 8.90 -22.94
N SER A 114 37.24 8.85 -21.69
CA SER A 114 38.08 9.01 -20.50
C SER A 114 37.33 8.39 -19.33
N SER A 115 37.75 7.18 -18.90
CA SER A 115 37.58 6.56 -17.56
C SER A 115 37.36 5.04 -17.66
N LEU A 116 38.36 4.31 -18.17
CA LEU A 116 38.57 2.91 -17.74
C LEU A 116 39.13 2.95 -16.31
N GLN A 117 38.32 3.36 -15.35
CA GLN A 117 38.58 3.18 -13.93
C GLN A 117 37.50 2.25 -13.41
N GLN A 118 37.89 0.98 -13.34
CA GLN A 118 37.44 -0.02 -12.37
C GLN A 118 36.08 0.29 -11.73
N ALA A 119 35.00 -0.28 -12.29
CA ALA A 119 33.70 -0.24 -11.65
C ALA A 119 33.86 -0.74 -10.20
N PRO A 120 33.49 0.07 -9.19
CA PRO A 120 33.61 -0.35 -7.79
C PRO A 120 32.79 -1.63 -7.57
N PRO A 121 33.19 -2.49 -6.61
CA PRO A 121 32.39 -3.66 -6.27
C PRO A 121 30.96 -3.20 -5.98
N ILE A 122 30.00 -3.77 -6.72
CA ILE A 122 28.58 -3.53 -6.54
C ILE A 122 28.23 -4.05 -5.15
N ALA A 123 28.30 -3.18 -4.15
CA ALA A 123 27.80 -3.48 -2.82
C ALA A 123 26.28 -3.69 -2.96
N PRO A 124 25.71 -4.72 -2.32
CA PRO A 124 24.26 -4.85 -2.25
C PRO A 124 23.72 -3.53 -1.67
N ALA A 125 22.93 -2.82 -2.47
CA ALA A 125 22.29 -1.60 -2.01
C ALA A 125 21.42 -1.97 -0.81
N GLU A 126 21.66 -1.32 0.33
CA GLU A 126 20.79 -1.46 1.49
C GLU A 126 19.36 -1.19 1.05
N PRO A 127 18.44 -2.14 1.23
CA PRO A 127 17.10 -1.96 0.73
C PRO A 127 16.50 -0.76 1.50
N PRO A 128 15.85 0.21 0.83
CA PRO A 128 15.41 1.46 1.47
C PRO A 128 14.57 1.21 2.73
N PRO A 129 14.30 2.16 3.62
CA PRO A 129 13.39 1.89 4.74
C PRO A 129 11.98 1.51 4.24
N ALA A 130 11.27 0.65 4.97
CA ALA A 130 9.87 0.33 4.68
C ALA A 130 9.03 1.62 4.74
N VAL A 131 8.34 1.95 3.64
CA VAL A 131 7.58 3.20 3.55
C VAL A 131 6.30 3.04 4.35
N THR A 132 6.34 3.49 5.61
CA THR A 132 5.15 3.55 6.46
C THR A 132 4.44 4.87 6.18
N LYS A 133 3.20 4.81 5.69
CA LYS A 133 2.35 6.00 5.53
C LYS A 133 1.28 6.02 6.60
N THR A 134 1.12 7.18 7.22
CA THR A 134 0.15 7.39 8.30
C THR A 134 -0.84 8.46 7.90
N TYR A 135 -2.13 8.17 8.10
CA TYR A 135 -3.25 9.05 7.79
C TYR A 135 -4.05 9.31 9.06
N ARG A 136 -4.44 10.57 9.28
CA ARG A 136 -5.19 11.00 10.46
C ARG A 136 -6.60 11.42 10.06
N TYR A 137 -7.57 10.95 10.84
CA TYR A 137 -8.98 11.25 10.67
C TYR A 137 -9.57 11.70 12.00
N LEU A 138 -10.42 12.72 11.99
CA LEU A 138 -11.21 13.11 13.15
C LEU A 138 -12.59 12.45 13.06
N VAL A 139 -13.10 12.03 14.20
CA VAL A 139 -14.32 11.21 14.31
C VAL A 139 -15.01 11.48 15.64
N ASN A 140 -16.31 11.24 15.71
CA ASN A 140 -17.02 11.22 16.99
C ASN A 140 -16.41 10.14 17.91
N PRO A 141 -15.91 10.49 19.11
CA PRO A 141 -15.31 9.52 20.03
C PRO A 141 -16.15 8.27 20.32
N ALA A 142 -17.49 8.42 20.32
CA ALA A 142 -18.41 7.30 20.53
C ALA A 142 -18.35 6.25 19.40
N HIS A 143 -18.05 6.69 18.18
CA HIS A 143 -17.99 5.81 17.00
C HIS A 143 -16.58 5.25 16.76
N ALA A 144 -15.53 5.94 17.22
CA ALA A 144 -14.14 5.55 17.00
C ALA A 144 -13.84 4.14 17.54
N ALA A 145 -14.20 3.86 18.79
CA ALA A 145 -13.95 2.56 19.42
C ALA A 145 -14.73 1.42 18.72
N VAL A 146 -15.98 1.68 18.34
CA VAL A 146 -16.83 0.73 17.60
C VAL A 146 -16.22 0.41 16.23
N PHE A 147 -15.74 1.43 15.53
CA PHE A 147 -15.09 1.26 14.23
C PHE A 147 -13.79 0.47 14.35
N VAL A 148 -12.92 0.78 15.30
CA VAL A 148 -11.68 0.03 15.54
C VAL A 148 -11.98 -1.44 15.86
N SER A 149 -12.96 -1.71 16.72
CA SER A 149 -13.35 -3.09 17.04
C SER A 149 -13.87 -3.83 15.81
N LYS A 150 -14.74 -3.20 15.01
CA LYS A 150 -15.26 -3.79 13.77
C LYS A 150 -14.14 -4.02 12.76
N PHE A 151 -13.24 -3.05 12.60
CA PHE A 151 -12.07 -3.16 11.74
C PHE A 151 -11.20 -4.35 12.15
N THR A 152 -10.88 -4.50 13.44
CA THR A 152 -10.10 -5.64 13.95
C THR A 152 -10.78 -6.96 13.66
N MET A 153 -12.11 -7.06 13.85
CA MET A 153 -12.86 -8.27 13.56
C MET A 153 -12.78 -8.64 12.06
N VAL A 154 -12.97 -7.67 11.17
CA VAL A 154 -12.87 -7.87 9.71
C VAL A 154 -11.44 -8.23 9.32
N LYS A 155 -10.43 -7.55 9.88
CA LYS A 155 -9.02 -7.84 9.63
C LYS A 155 -8.63 -9.25 10.08
N ASN A 156 -9.04 -9.66 11.27
CA ASN A 156 -8.79 -11.00 11.78
C ASN A 156 -9.43 -12.07 10.89
N LYS A 157 -10.67 -11.83 10.42
CA LYS A 157 -11.34 -12.70 9.45
C LYS A 157 -10.57 -12.80 8.13
N ALA A 158 -10.11 -11.67 7.58
CA ALA A 158 -9.33 -11.62 6.34
C ALA A 158 -7.96 -12.31 6.47
N LEU A 159 -7.31 -12.17 7.63
CA LEU A 159 -6.04 -12.82 7.95
C LEU A 159 -6.18 -14.29 8.39
N ARG A 160 -7.42 -14.80 8.55
CA ARG A 160 -7.71 -16.13 9.10
C ARG A 160 -7.09 -16.35 10.49
N ILE A 161 -7.15 -15.33 11.33
CA ILE A 161 -6.68 -15.35 12.72
C ILE A 161 -7.90 -15.41 13.65
N GLY A 162 -7.94 -16.40 14.55
CA GLY A 162 -9.05 -16.61 15.49
C GLY A 162 -9.97 -17.78 15.10
N PHE A 163 -11.14 -17.88 15.74
CA PHE A 163 -12.12 -18.93 15.47
C PHE A 163 -13.12 -18.48 14.39
N HIS A 164 -13.39 -19.38 13.43
CA HIS A 164 -14.29 -19.17 12.28
C HIS A 164 -15.70 -19.69 12.55
#